data_AF-A0A2H0V601-F1
#
_entry.id   AF-A0A2H0V601-F1
#
_cell.length_a   1.000
_cell.length_b   1.000
_cell.length_c   1.000
_cell.angle_alpha   90.00
_cell.angle_beta   90.00
_cell.angle_gamma   90.00
#
_symmetry.space_group_name_H-M   'P 1'
#
loop_
_entity.id
_entity.type
_entity.pdbx_description
1 polymer ?
#
loop_
_entity_poly.entity_id
_entity_poly.type
_entity_poly.pdbx_seq_one_letter_code
_entity_poly.pdbx_strand_id
1 'polypeptide(L)'
;MTANILEQFNIKKDFKFKNADHQRQYSELLRKAEISAADRTFEELNDDINFLILITTLLDQTRAWIDEEIQLEKQKYSWDYQTLEDWAVEQLDVSDLSPRSWFKTFFRLSPDGVVVCSASNLNQLNNDLLEQLPPKLQVNHLLLQECKNFKQFSHYVDASNFVKIQDCPSLVSLNCDFHANHALVIDSCLELTEISGLYKVVGDFWCTNCSKLKKIIGKLIVDGDFHLDGSTVLIELPSNTYVRRDVYVRRCQSELIDQVRLLKEKGLIGGDVYET
;
A
#
# COMPACT_ATOMS: atom_id res chain seq x y z
N MET A 1 -29.48 11.81 22.36
CA MET A 1 -28.44 10.77 22.21
C MET A 1 -27.17 11.34 22.80
N THR A 2 -26.78 10.87 23.98
CA THR A 2 -25.46 11.18 24.55
C THR A 2 -24.41 10.62 23.61
N ALA A 3 -23.49 11.48 23.13
CA ALA A 3 -22.36 11.04 22.33
C ALA A 3 -21.63 9.92 23.07
N ASN A 4 -21.19 8.87 22.36
CA ASN A 4 -20.49 7.77 23.00
C ASN A 4 -19.24 8.34 23.67
N ILE A 5 -19.05 8.16 24.97
CA ILE A 5 -17.96 8.83 25.68
C ILE A 5 -16.59 8.44 25.11
N LEU A 6 -16.46 7.24 24.54
CA LEU A 6 -15.24 6.80 23.85
C LEU A 6 -14.99 7.56 22.54
N GLU A 7 -16.04 8.01 21.85
CA GLU A 7 -15.90 8.90 20.68
C GLU A 7 -15.37 10.28 21.10
N GLN A 8 -15.69 10.75 22.31
CA GLN A 8 -15.12 12.00 22.86
C GLN A 8 -13.62 11.86 23.13
N PHE A 9 -13.16 10.66 23.50
CA PHE A 9 -11.74 10.33 23.60
C PHE A 9 -11.10 9.94 22.25
N ASN A 10 -11.84 10.05 21.14
CA ASN A 10 -11.41 9.66 19.80
C ASN A 10 -10.93 8.20 19.70
N ILE A 11 -11.49 7.30 20.52
CA ILE A 11 -11.19 5.88 20.49
C ILE A 11 -12.13 5.22 19.49
N LYS A 12 -11.58 4.86 18.33
CA LYS A 12 -12.30 4.14 17.27
C LYS A 12 -12.58 2.69 17.69
N LYS A 13 -13.84 2.27 17.66
CA LYS A 13 -14.27 0.90 18.05
C LYS A 13 -14.02 -0.15 16.98
N ASP A 14 -13.85 0.28 15.74
CA ASP A 14 -13.61 -0.57 14.58
C ASP A 14 -12.12 -0.86 14.35
N PHE A 15 -11.25 -0.52 15.30
CA PHE A 15 -9.83 -0.84 15.20
C PHE A 15 -9.62 -2.36 15.13
N LYS A 16 -8.75 -2.78 14.19
CA LYS A 16 -8.44 -4.19 13.93
C LYS A 16 -6.95 -4.44 13.98
N PHE A 17 -6.55 -5.41 14.82
CA PHE A 17 -5.21 -5.99 14.84
C PHE A 17 -5.11 -7.17 13.87
N LYS A 18 -3.91 -7.41 13.33
CA LYS A 18 -3.64 -8.60 12.50
C LYS A 18 -3.51 -9.85 13.37
N ASN A 19 -2.95 -9.70 14.56
CA ASN A 19 -2.85 -10.78 15.53
C ASN A 19 -4.20 -11.00 16.24
N ALA A 20 -4.73 -12.23 16.16
CA ALA A 20 -6.00 -12.60 16.75
C ALA A 20 -6.03 -12.47 18.29
N ASP A 21 -4.90 -12.72 18.95
CA ASP A 21 -4.78 -12.60 20.40
C ASP A 21 -4.77 -11.12 20.82
N HIS A 22 -4.06 -10.25 20.08
CA HIS A 22 -4.11 -8.79 20.28
C HIS A 22 -5.54 -8.27 20.07
N GLN A 23 -6.22 -8.71 19.01
CA GLN A 23 -7.61 -8.32 18.76
C GLN A 23 -8.55 -8.73 19.90
N ARG A 24 -8.38 -9.94 20.43
CA ARG A 24 -9.17 -10.43 21.55
C ARG A 24 -8.93 -9.59 22.81
N GLN A 25 -7.67 -9.35 23.17
CA GLN A 25 -7.30 -8.58 24.36
C GLN A 25 -7.75 -7.12 24.26
N TYR A 26 -7.60 -6.50 23.09
CA TYR A 26 -8.13 -5.18 22.79
C TYR A 26 -9.65 -5.13 23.01
N SER A 27 -10.39 -6.10 22.47
CA SER A 27 -11.85 -6.15 22.60
C SER A 27 -12.28 -6.33 24.07
N GLU A 28 -11.53 -7.10 24.86
CA GLU A 28 -11.80 -7.27 26.29
C GLU A 28 -11.54 -5.98 27.10
N LEU A 29 -10.45 -5.26 26.82
CA LEU A 29 -10.15 -3.97 27.47
C LEU A 29 -11.12 -2.87 27.06
N LEU A 30 -11.46 -2.79 25.77
CA LEU A 30 -12.45 -1.85 25.26
C LEU A 30 -13.81 -2.07 25.94
N ARG A 31 -14.25 -3.34 26.05
CA ARG A 31 -15.50 -3.69 26.75
C ARG A 31 -15.48 -3.28 28.22
N LYS A 32 -14.35 -3.46 28.91
CA LYS A 32 -14.20 -3.01 30.31
C LYS A 32 -14.33 -1.49 30.41
N ALA A 33 -13.71 -0.75 29.48
CA ALA A 33 -13.82 0.71 29.42
C ALA A 33 -15.27 1.15 29.16
N GLU A 34 -15.97 0.50 28.24
CA GLU A 34 -17.38 0.77 27.95
C GLU A 34 -18.28 0.55 29.17
N ILE A 35 -18.10 -0.57 29.88
CA ILE A 35 -18.86 -0.88 31.09
C ILE A 35 -18.56 0.15 32.19
N SER A 36 -17.30 0.52 32.37
CA SER A 36 -16.89 1.48 33.40
C SER A 36 -17.36 2.91 33.12
N ALA A 37 -17.64 3.21 31.86
CA ALA A 37 -18.15 4.48 31.37
C ALA A 37 -19.68 4.55 31.29
N ALA A 38 -20.37 3.42 31.40
CA ALA A 38 -21.81 3.35 31.21
C ALA A 38 -22.54 4.26 32.20
N ASP A 39 -23.45 5.08 31.68
CA ASP A 39 -24.31 5.98 32.44
C ASP A 39 -23.59 7.06 33.27
N ARG A 40 -22.31 7.33 32.97
CA ARG A 40 -21.51 8.36 33.65
C ARG A 40 -21.22 9.55 32.77
N THR A 41 -21.11 10.73 33.39
CA THR A 41 -20.71 11.96 32.69
C THR A 41 -19.19 12.00 32.47
N PHE A 42 -18.74 12.90 31.59
CA PHE A 42 -17.31 13.11 31.38
C PHE A 42 -16.62 13.58 32.66
N GLU A 43 -17.25 14.48 33.42
CA GLU A 43 -16.74 15.00 34.68
C GLU A 43 -16.58 13.87 35.71
N GLU A 44 -17.58 12.98 35.83
CA GLU A 44 -17.53 11.82 36.72
C GLU A 44 -16.43 10.83 36.36
N LEU A 45 -16.10 10.71 35.07
CA LEU A 45 -15.04 9.83 34.57
C LEU A 45 -13.65 10.47 34.72
N ASN A 46 -13.55 11.79 34.50
CA ASN A 46 -12.31 12.54 34.62
C ASN A 46 -11.80 12.57 36.07
N ASP A 47 -12.70 12.53 37.04
CA ASP A 47 -12.33 12.49 38.46
C ASP A 47 -12.13 11.06 39.00
N ASP A 48 -12.42 10.03 38.20
CA ASP A 48 -12.25 8.63 38.59
C ASP A 48 -10.89 8.08 38.15
N ILE A 49 -9.98 8.01 39.11
CA ILE A 49 -8.64 7.47 38.92
C ILE A 49 -8.63 6.04 38.36
N ASN A 50 -9.60 5.19 38.71
CA ASN A 50 -9.63 3.81 38.23
C ASN A 50 -10.00 3.76 36.75
N PHE A 51 -10.93 4.62 36.33
CA PHE A 51 -11.27 4.77 34.92
C PHE A 51 -10.09 5.32 34.12
N LEU A 52 -9.42 6.37 34.63
CA LEU A 52 -8.23 6.94 33.98
C LEU A 52 -7.10 5.90 33.85
N ILE A 53 -6.86 5.07 34.87
CA ILE A 53 -5.91 3.96 34.82
C ILE A 53 -6.32 2.94 33.74
N LEU A 54 -7.60 2.60 33.65
CA LEU A 54 -8.12 1.67 32.66
C LEU A 54 -7.93 2.18 31.22
N ILE A 55 -8.24 3.45 30.96
CA ILE A 55 -8.03 4.08 29.65
C ILE A 55 -6.54 4.16 29.30
N THR A 56 -5.70 4.55 30.26
CA THR A 56 -4.24 4.59 30.05
C THR A 56 -3.71 3.18 29.72
N THR A 57 -4.17 2.16 30.46
CA THR A 57 -3.82 0.76 30.20
C THR A 57 -4.26 0.30 28.81
N LEU A 58 -5.48 0.65 28.40
CA LEU A 58 -5.98 0.35 27.06
C LEU A 58 -5.08 0.98 25.98
N LEU A 59 -4.74 2.27 26.14
CA LEU A 59 -3.91 2.99 25.17
C LEU A 59 -2.47 2.47 25.12
N ASP A 60 -1.85 2.21 26.27
CA ASP A 60 -0.48 1.70 26.36
C ASP A 60 -0.36 0.29 25.77
N GLN A 61 -1.30 -0.60 26.08
CA GLN A 61 -1.36 -1.95 25.49
C GLN A 61 -1.58 -1.88 23.98
N THR A 62 -2.55 -1.06 23.54
CA THR A 62 -2.82 -0.86 22.11
C THR A 62 -1.57 -0.39 21.38
N ARG A 63 -0.84 0.57 21.95
CA ARG A 63 0.43 1.07 21.39
C ARG A 63 1.50 -0.02 21.35
N ALA A 64 1.68 -0.78 22.43
CA ALA A 64 2.66 -1.86 22.49
C ALA A 64 2.40 -2.93 21.41
N TRP A 65 1.14 -3.32 21.20
CA TRP A 65 0.77 -4.27 20.15
C TRP A 65 0.96 -3.70 18.74
N ILE A 66 0.65 -2.42 18.53
CA ILE A 66 0.94 -1.74 17.26
C ILE A 66 2.45 -1.75 17.00
N ASP A 67 3.26 -1.40 18.00
CA ASP A 67 4.72 -1.39 17.88
C ASP A 67 5.28 -2.79 17.60
N GLU A 68 4.75 -3.82 18.25
CA GLU A 68 5.12 -5.22 18.01
C GLU A 68 4.77 -5.67 16.59
N GLU A 69 3.54 -5.43 16.12
CA GLU A 69 3.14 -5.76 14.74
C GLU A 69 4.03 -5.03 13.72
N ILE A 70 4.37 -3.76 13.96
CA ILE A 70 5.32 -3.00 13.14
C ILE A 70 6.72 -3.65 13.15
N GLN A 71 7.21 -4.14 14.29
CA GLN A 71 8.53 -4.79 14.35
C GLN A 71 8.53 -6.15 13.65
N LEU A 72 7.48 -6.94 13.81
CA LEU A 72 7.31 -8.22 13.10
C LEU A 72 7.25 -7.99 11.59
N GLU A 73 6.56 -6.94 11.14
CA GLU A 73 6.58 -6.53 9.73
C GLU A 73 7.98 -6.11 9.27
N LYS A 74 8.72 -5.32 10.07
CA LYS A 74 10.10 -4.94 9.74
C LYS A 74 11.02 -6.15 9.59
N GLN A 75 10.88 -7.17 10.43
CA GLN A 75 11.67 -8.40 10.33
C GLN A 75 11.26 -9.25 9.13
N LYS A 76 9.95 -9.37 8.87
CA LYS A 76 9.41 -10.14 7.74
C LYS A 76 9.92 -9.64 6.38
N TYR A 77 10.16 -8.34 6.24
CA TYR A 77 10.58 -7.69 5.01
C TYR A 77 12.03 -7.17 5.09
N SER A 78 12.90 -7.83 5.85
CA SER A 78 14.32 -7.54 5.91
C SER A 78 15.11 -8.57 5.13
N TRP A 79 15.70 -8.17 3.99
CA TRP A 79 16.70 -8.99 3.33
C TRP A 79 18.09 -8.59 3.80
N ASP A 80 18.91 -9.59 4.09
CA ASP A 80 20.34 -9.37 4.30
C ASP A 80 21.10 -9.37 2.98
N TYR A 81 22.40 -9.08 3.07
CA TYR A 81 23.26 -9.00 1.89
C TYR A 81 23.33 -10.34 1.13
N GLN A 82 23.33 -11.47 1.85
CA GLN A 82 23.42 -12.79 1.24
C GLN A 82 22.14 -13.12 0.47
N THR A 83 20.98 -12.89 1.08
CA THR A 83 19.66 -13.09 0.47
C THR A 83 19.51 -12.25 -0.80
N LEU A 84 19.99 -11.00 -0.77
CA LEU A 84 20.00 -10.13 -1.94
C LEU A 84 20.95 -10.63 -3.05
N GLU A 85 22.14 -11.11 -2.67
CA GLU A 85 23.10 -11.68 -3.62
C GLU A 85 22.52 -12.94 -4.29
N ASP A 86 21.92 -13.84 -3.50
CA ASP A 86 21.26 -15.05 -3.99
C ASP A 86 20.08 -14.72 -4.91
N TRP A 87 19.22 -13.77 -4.51
CA TRP A 87 18.14 -13.27 -5.36
C TRP A 87 18.66 -12.74 -6.71
N ALA A 88 19.75 -11.96 -6.70
CA ALA A 88 20.32 -11.44 -7.93
C ALA A 88 20.85 -12.56 -8.83
N VAL A 89 21.45 -13.61 -8.26
CA VAL A 89 21.94 -14.78 -9.01
C VAL A 89 20.80 -15.60 -9.60
N GLU A 90 19.72 -15.81 -8.83
CA GLU A 90 18.64 -16.72 -9.18
C GLU A 90 17.58 -16.08 -10.09
N GLN A 91 17.28 -14.80 -9.89
CA GLN A 91 16.15 -14.12 -10.55
C GLN A 91 16.57 -13.09 -11.58
N LEU A 92 17.85 -12.72 -11.63
CA LEU A 92 18.39 -11.86 -12.66
C LEU A 92 19.31 -12.70 -13.53
N ASP A 93 19.14 -12.61 -14.84
CA ASP A 93 20.04 -13.25 -15.80
C ASP A 93 21.39 -12.50 -15.87
N VAL A 94 22.12 -12.52 -14.75
CA VAL A 94 23.42 -11.85 -14.55
C VAL A 94 24.56 -12.87 -14.48
N SER A 95 24.32 -14.08 -14.99
CA SER A 95 25.27 -15.19 -15.02
C SER A 95 26.60 -14.81 -15.68
N ASP A 96 26.56 -13.98 -16.73
CA ASP A 96 27.75 -13.45 -17.43
C ASP A 96 28.46 -12.30 -16.69
N LEU A 97 27.80 -11.69 -15.69
CA LEU A 97 28.22 -10.47 -15.02
C LEU A 97 28.54 -10.75 -13.56
N SER A 98 29.45 -11.68 -13.25
CA SER A 98 29.94 -11.99 -11.89
C SER A 98 28.97 -11.48 -10.81
N PRO A 99 27.88 -12.20 -10.50
CA PRO A 99 26.67 -11.63 -9.89
C PRO A 99 26.93 -10.75 -8.67
N ARG A 100 27.93 -11.15 -7.87
CA ARG A 100 28.45 -10.40 -6.73
C ARG A 100 29.01 -9.02 -7.07
N SER A 101 29.80 -8.92 -8.12
CA SER A 101 30.37 -7.67 -8.62
C SER A 101 29.29 -6.76 -9.20
N TRP A 102 28.38 -7.33 -9.99
CA TRP A 102 27.23 -6.60 -10.53
C TRP A 102 26.35 -6.05 -9.41
N PHE A 103 26.00 -6.89 -8.43
CA PHE A 103 25.21 -6.49 -7.28
C PHE A 103 25.89 -5.35 -6.50
N LYS A 104 27.19 -5.48 -6.17
CA LYS A 104 27.95 -4.42 -5.48
C LYS A 104 28.02 -3.10 -6.24
N THR A 105 27.94 -3.17 -7.56
CA THR A 105 28.00 -2.00 -8.43
C THR A 105 26.69 -1.22 -8.37
N PHE A 106 25.56 -1.92 -8.43
CA PHE A 106 24.25 -1.28 -8.58
C PHE A 106 23.46 -1.15 -7.29
N PHE A 107 23.64 -2.05 -6.33
CA PHE A 107 22.83 -2.12 -5.12
C PHE A 107 23.63 -1.77 -3.86
N ARG A 108 22.97 -1.07 -2.95
CA ARG A 108 23.47 -0.79 -1.60
C ARG A 108 22.38 -1.16 -0.60
N LEU A 109 22.77 -1.86 0.46
CA LEU A 109 21.90 -2.18 1.58
C LEU A 109 22.21 -1.22 2.73
N SER A 110 21.21 -0.47 3.18
CA SER A 110 21.34 0.38 4.36
C SER A 110 21.14 -0.42 5.67
N PRO A 111 21.57 0.10 6.83
CA PRO A 111 21.37 -0.57 8.12
C PRO A 111 19.91 -0.84 8.49
N ASP A 112 18.97 -0.07 7.95
CA ASP A 112 17.52 -0.21 8.14
C ASP A 112 16.84 -1.13 7.08
N GLY A 113 17.64 -1.81 6.26
CA GLY A 113 17.19 -2.81 5.29
C GLY A 113 16.65 -2.21 3.99
N VAL A 114 16.94 -0.94 3.70
CA VAL A 114 16.57 -0.30 2.43
C VAL A 114 17.55 -0.75 1.36
N VAL A 115 17.00 -1.17 0.22
CA VAL A 115 17.76 -1.64 -0.93
C VAL A 115 17.80 -0.53 -1.96
N VAL A 116 18.91 0.19 -2.04
CA VAL A 116 19.08 1.30 -2.98
C VAL A 116 19.72 0.81 -4.26
N CYS A 117 18.99 0.88 -5.36
CA CYS A 117 19.53 0.68 -6.70
C CYS A 117 19.94 2.01 -7.33
N SER A 118 21.23 2.12 -7.61
CA SER A 118 21.86 3.27 -8.27
C SER A 118 21.81 3.20 -9.81
N ALA A 119 21.38 2.07 -10.38
CA ALA A 119 21.18 1.97 -11.81
C ALA A 119 20.06 2.92 -12.24
N SER A 120 20.33 3.73 -13.26
CA SER A 120 19.28 4.56 -13.88
C SER A 120 18.26 3.70 -14.62
N ASN A 121 18.62 2.48 -15.02
CA ASN A 121 17.71 1.52 -15.61
C ASN A 121 18.20 0.09 -15.27
N LEU A 122 17.30 -0.73 -14.72
CA LEU A 122 17.52 -2.15 -14.42
C LEU A 122 16.82 -3.04 -15.47
N ASN A 123 17.24 -2.95 -16.73
CA ASN A 123 16.68 -3.80 -17.79
C ASN A 123 16.82 -5.30 -17.49
N GLN A 124 17.77 -5.69 -16.64
CA GLN A 124 17.92 -7.07 -16.16
C GLN A 124 16.68 -7.59 -15.42
N LEU A 125 15.78 -6.71 -14.95
CA LEU A 125 14.50 -7.11 -14.36
C LEU A 125 13.49 -7.60 -15.41
N ASN A 126 13.65 -7.22 -16.68
CA ASN A 126 12.76 -7.64 -17.77
C ASN A 126 13.17 -9.04 -18.24
N ASN A 127 12.87 -10.04 -17.42
CA ASN A 127 13.20 -11.42 -17.70
C ASN A 127 12.13 -12.38 -17.16
N ASP A 128 12.17 -13.63 -17.62
CA ASP A 128 11.20 -14.67 -17.25
C ASP A 128 11.50 -15.33 -15.90
N LEU A 129 12.69 -15.17 -15.32
CA LEU A 129 13.07 -15.71 -14.00
C LEU A 129 12.62 -14.83 -12.82
N LEU A 130 12.34 -13.54 -13.06
CA LEU A 130 11.97 -12.61 -12.00
C LEU A 130 10.61 -12.98 -11.41
N GLU A 131 10.59 -13.35 -10.14
CA GLU A 131 9.36 -13.68 -9.41
C GLU A 131 8.93 -12.58 -8.43
N GLN A 132 9.90 -11.90 -7.82
CA GLN A 132 9.67 -10.84 -6.84
C GLN A 132 10.81 -9.82 -6.80
N LEU A 133 10.53 -8.63 -6.29
CA LEU A 133 11.53 -7.60 -6.00
C LEU A 133 11.97 -7.64 -4.54
N PRO A 134 13.19 -7.17 -4.23
CA PRO A 134 13.61 -6.96 -2.85
C PRO A 134 12.67 -5.97 -2.13
N PRO A 135 12.43 -6.18 -0.82
CA PRO A 135 11.64 -5.25 -0.02
C PRO A 135 12.38 -3.93 0.12
N LYS A 136 11.60 -2.84 0.28
CA LYS A 136 12.12 -1.48 0.45
C LYS A 136 13.09 -1.08 -0.66
N LEU A 137 12.74 -1.42 -1.90
CA LEU A 137 13.53 -1.08 -3.07
C LEU A 137 13.38 0.42 -3.36
N GLN A 138 14.49 1.13 -3.31
CA GLN A 138 14.61 2.48 -3.84
C GLN A 138 15.32 2.41 -5.19
N VAL A 139 14.72 2.98 -6.22
CA VAL A 139 15.28 2.95 -7.58
C VAL A 139 14.92 4.24 -8.31
N ASN A 140 15.69 4.60 -9.34
CA ASN A 140 15.32 5.77 -10.14
C ASN A 140 14.16 5.45 -11.09
N HIS A 141 14.32 4.41 -11.90
CA HIS A 141 13.30 3.92 -12.82
C HIS A 141 13.07 2.42 -12.58
N LEU A 142 11.80 2.03 -12.43
CA LEU A 142 11.41 0.63 -12.38
C LEU A 142 10.65 0.27 -13.66
N LEU A 143 11.26 -0.54 -14.51
CA LEU A 143 10.63 -1.07 -15.71
C LEU A 143 10.52 -2.59 -15.51
N LEU A 144 9.29 -3.08 -15.48
CA LEU A 144 8.93 -4.50 -15.51
C LEU A 144 8.08 -4.71 -16.75
N GLN A 145 8.69 -5.24 -17.81
CA GLN A 145 8.03 -5.49 -19.09
C GLN A 145 8.18 -6.96 -19.44
N GLU A 146 7.06 -7.60 -19.80
CA GLU A 146 7.03 -9.00 -20.23
C GLU A 146 7.58 -9.98 -19.17
N CYS A 147 7.55 -9.61 -17.88
CA CYS A 147 8.00 -10.47 -16.78
C CYS A 147 6.98 -11.60 -16.52
N LYS A 148 7.12 -12.73 -17.21
CA LYS A 148 6.09 -13.79 -17.23
C LYS A 148 5.83 -14.44 -15.88
N ASN A 149 6.85 -14.54 -15.03
CA ASN A 149 6.75 -15.20 -13.72
C ASN A 149 6.66 -14.22 -12.54
N PHE A 150 6.62 -12.92 -12.80
CA PHE A 150 6.53 -11.91 -11.74
C PHE A 150 5.14 -11.91 -11.13
N LYS A 151 5.06 -12.25 -9.83
CA LYS A 151 3.77 -12.53 -9.16
C LYS A 151 3.30 -11.40 -8.25
N GLN A 152 4.23 -10.75 -7.54
CA GLN A 152 3.91 -9.80 -6.50
C GLN A 152 5.10 -8.91 -6.11
N PHE A 153 4.77 -7.77 -5.50
CA PHE A 153 5.72 -6.93 -4.77
C PHE A 153 5.81 -7.39 -3.31
N SER A 154 6.97 -7.16 -2.70
CA SER A 154 7.27 -7.66 -1.36
C SER A 154 6.76 -6.73 -0.25
N HIS A 155 6.93 -5.41 -0.35
CA HIS A 155 6.35 -4.49 0.65
C HIS A 155 6.33 -3.01 0.27
N TYR A 156 7.48 -2.46 -0.14
CA TYR A 156 7.64 -1.03 -0.39
C TYR A 156 8.55 -0.79 -1.58
N VAL A 157 8.13 0.10 -2.47
CA VAL A 157 8.92 0.58 -3.60
C VAL A 157 8.86 2.10 -3.65
N ASP A 158 10.03 2.72 -3.68
CA ASP A 158 10.20 4.16 -3.91
C ASP A 158 10.94 4.36 -5.22
N ALA A 159 10.22 4.85 -6.23
CA ALA A 159 10.77 5.19 -7.52
C ALA A 159 10.91 6.70 -7.64
N SER A 160 12.15 7.19 -7.67
CA SER A 160 12.39 8.64 -7.72
C SER A 160 11.99 9.29 -9.05
N ASN A 161 11.62 8.50 -10.06
CA ASN A 161 11.14 8.99 -11.33
C ASN A 161 9.90 8.22 -11.80
N PHE A 162 10.09 7.12 -12.54
CA PHE A 162 9.02 6.47 -13.28
C PHE A 162 8.94 4.98 -12.98
N VAL A 163 7.71 4.47 -12.92
CA VAL A 163 7.43 3.04 -12.83
C VAL A 163 6.53 2.62 -13.97
N LYS A 164 6.93 1.54 -14.64
CA LYS A 164 6.13 0.86 -15.65
C LYS A 164 6.11 -0.62 -15.39
N ILE A 165 4.90 -1.16 -15.29
CA ILE A 165 4.61 -2.57 -15.19
C ILE A 165 3.72 -2.88 -16.39
N GLN A 166 4.24 -3.63 -17.34
CA GLN A 166 3.56 -3.89 -18.60
C GLN A 166 3.66 -5.37 -18.98
N ASP A 167 2.56 -5.96 -19.42
CA ASP A 167 2.55 -7.32 -19.98
C ASP A 167 3.13 -8.37 -19.01
N CYS A 168 2.84 -8.24 -17.72
CA CYS A 168 3.20 -9.22 -16.69
C CYS A 168 2.00 -10.15 -16.42
N PRO A 169 1.88 -11.30 -17.13
CA PRO A 169 0.68 -12.14 -17.09
C PRO A 169 0.49 -12.90 -15.78
N SER A 170 1.54 -13.11 -14.98
CA SER A 170 1.43 -13.80 -13.68
C SER A 170 1.24 -12.84 -12.50
N LEU A 171 1.17 -11.53 -12.76
CA LEU A 171 0.97 -10.53 -11.72
C LEU A 171 -0.50 -10.55 -11.26
N VAL A 172 -0.74 -11.16 -10.10
CA VAL A 172 -2.11 -11.31 -9.54
C VAL A 172 -2.48 -10.14 -8.63
N SER A 173 -1.50 -9.55 -7.94
CA SER A 173 -1.72 -8.48 -6.97
C SER A 173 -0.54 -7.53 -6.83
N LEU A 174 -0.82 -6.26 -6.60
CA LEU A 174 0.15 -5.22 -6.23
C LEU A 174 -0.09 -4.80 -4.78
N ASN A 175 0.49 -5.55 -3.85
CA ASN A 175 0.29 -5.38 -2.41
C ASN A 175 1.52 -4.72 -1.77
N CYS A 176 1.72 -3.44 -2.06
CA CYS A 176 2.86 -2.68 -1.57
C CYS A 176 2.52 -1.20 -1.41
N ASP A 177 3.21 -0.56 -0.47
CA ASP A 177 3.28 0.88 -0.41
C ASP A 177 4.17 1.38 -1.55
N PHE A 178 3.66 2.35 -2.30
CA PHE A 178 4.24 2.79 -3.54
C PHE A 178 4.42 4.30 -3.58
N HIS A 179 5.63 4.74 -3.92
CA HIS A 179 5.93 6.14 -4.19
C HIS A 179 6.54 6.30 -5.58
N ALA A 180 5.95 7.18 -6.40
CA ALA A 180 6.47 7.53 -7.72
C ALA A 180 6.44 9.04 -7.93
N ASN A 181 7.60 9.65 -8.22
CA ASN A 181 7.67 11.12 -8.35
C ASN A 181 7.15 11.68 -9.68
N HIS A 182 7.13 10.88 -10.75
CA HIS A 182 6.67 11.37 -12.06
C HIS A 182 5.49 10.57 -12.56
N ALA A 183 5.57 9.24 -12.54
CA ALA A 183 4.50 8.46 -13.12
C ALA A 183 4.50 7.00 -12.69
N LEU A 184 3.30 6.43 -12.58
CA LEU A 184 3.06 5.01 -12.39
C LEU A 184 2.21 4.52 -13.57
N VAL A 185 2.69 3.54 -14.31
CA VAL A 185 1.98 2.90 -15.42
C VAL A 185 1.86 1.41 -15.11
N ILE A 186 0.63 0.93 -15.08
CA ILE A 186 0.28 -0.49 -15.00
C ILE A 186 -0.57 -0.78 -16.23
N ASP A 187 -0.04 -1.56 -17.17
CA ASP A 187 -0.72 -1.82 -18.43
C ASP A 187 -0.72 -3.29 -18.80
N SER A 188 -1.86 -3.78 -19.27
CA SER A 188 -2.02 -5.14 -19.82
C SER A 188 -1.61 -6.26 -18.85
N CYS A 189 -1.71 -6.01 -17.53
CA CYS A 189 -1.60 -7.04 -16.49
C CYS A 189 -2.96 -7.76 -16.34
N LEU A 190 -3.23 -8.71 -17.22
CA LEU A 190 -4.56 -9.32 -17.37
C LEU A 190 -5.04 -10.13 -16.17
N GLU A 191 -4.12 -10.68 -15.37
CA GLU A 191 -4.43 -11.45 -14.15
C GLU A 191 -4.46 -10.58 -12.88
N LEU A 192 -4.18 -9.27 -12.99
CA LEU A 192 -4.19 -8.39 -11.84
C LEU A 192 -5.60 -8.24 -11.28
N THR A 193 -5.81 -8.68 -10.05
CA THR A 193 -7.12 -8.66 -9.38
C THR A 193 -7.21 -7.62 -8.27
N GLU A 194 -6.09 -7.23 -7.69
CA GLU A 194 -6.05 -6.36 -6.52
C GLU A 194 -4.83 -5.45 -6.53
N ILE A 195 -5.05 -4.18 -6.19
CA ILE A 195 -4.00 -3.23 -5.82
C ILE A 195 -4.26 -2.84 -4.37
N SER A 196 -3.31 -3.09 -3.47
CA SER A 196 -3.44 -2.72 -2.06
C SER A 196 -2.19 -2.02 -1.52
N GLY A 197 -2.38 -0.99 -0.69
CA GLY A 197 -1.29 -0.24 -0.06
C GLY A 197 -1.52 1.27 -0.07
N LEU A 198 -0.52 2.02 0.33
CA LEU A 198 -0.45 3.47 0.19
C LEU A 198 0.24 3.82 -1.13
N TYR A 199 -0.53 4.32 -2.09
CA TYR A 199 -0.05 4.77 -3.39
C TYR A 199 0.03 6.29 -3.40
N LYS A 200 1.25 6.81 -3.49
CA LYS A 200 1.51 8.24 -3.66
C LYS A 200 2.24 8.46 -4.98
N VAL A 201 1.53 9.04 -5.95
CA VAL A 201 2.06 9.35 -7.27
C VAL A 201 2.05 10.87 -7.44
N VAL A 202 3.23 11.48 -7.58
CA VAL A 202 3.36 12.95 -7.67
C VAL A 202 2.99 13.47 -9.05
N GLY A 203 3.18 12.66 -10.10
CA GLY A 203 2.58 12.95 -11.40
C GLY A 203 1.42 12.01 -11.68
N ASP A 204 1.44 11.37 -12.83
CA ASP A 204 0.26 10.72 -13.39
C ASP A 204 0.24 9.22 -13.10
N PHE A 205 -0.95 8.67 -12.89
CA PHE A 205 -1.14 7.24 -12.70
C PHE A 205 -2.05 6.67 -13.79
N TRP A 206 -1.49 5.80 -14.63
CA TRP A 206 -2.21 4.99 -15.60
C TRP A 206 -2.37 3.54 -15.14
N CYS A 207 -3.62 3.06 -15.11
CA CYS A 207 -3.97 1.66 -14.99
C CYS A 207 -4.85 1.28 -16.18
N THR A 208 -4.27 0.59 -17.15
CA THR A 208 -4.92 0.33 -18.44
C THR A 208 -4.95 -1.17 -18.74
N ASN A 209 -6.05 -1.62 -19.35
CA ASN A 209 -6.25 -3.00 -19.77
C ASN A 209 -6.08 -4.06 -18.65
N CYS A 210 -6.30 -3.69 -17.39
CA CYS A 210 -6.35 -4.60 -16.24
C CYS A 210 -7.78 -5.12 -16.03
N SER A 211 -8.27 -5.95 -16.94
CA SER A 211 -9.69 -6.34 -17.03
C SER A 211 -10.22 -7.12 -15.81
N LYS A 212 -9.33 -7.82 -15.09
CA LYS A 212 -9.67 -8.56 -13.87
C LYS A 212 -9.50 -7.76 -12.57
N LEU A 213 -9.08 -6.50 -12.63
CA LEU A 213 -8.88 -5.68 -11.43
C LEU A 213 -10.22 -5.44 -10.75
N LYS A 214 -10.39 -6.01 -9.55
CA LYS A 214 -11.64 -5.97 -8.78
C LYS A 214 -11.61 -4.95 -7.66
N LYS A 215 -10.43 -4.66 -7.12
CA LYS A 215 -10.29 -3.85 -5.91
C LYS A 215 -9.03 -3.00 -5.97
N ILE A 216 -9.18 -1.76 -5.52
CA ILE A 216 -8.08 -0.92 -5.07
C ILE A 216 -8.35 -0.64 -3.59
N ILE A 217 -7.42 -1.03 -2.71
CA ILE A 217 -7.55 -0.97 -1.25
C ILE A 217 -6.41 -0.12 -0.69
N GLY A 218 -6.66 0.62 0.39
CA GLY A 218 -5.63 1.41 1.05
C GLY A 218 -5.83 2.88 0.77
N LYS A 219 -4.78 3.63 0.42
CA LYS A 219 -4.84 5.07 0.16
C LYS A 219 -4.29 5.39 -1.21
N LEU A 220 -5.04 6.14 -2.01
CA LEU A 220 -4.63 6.56 -3.35
C LEU A 220 -4.49 8.08 -3.42
N ILE A 221 -3.27 8.58 -3.62
CA ILE A 221 -2.97 10.01 -3.78
C ILE A 221 -2.26 10.19 -5.11
N VAL A 222 -2.87 10.96 -6.01
CA VAL A 222 -2.31 11.28 -7.33
C VAL A 222 -2.30 12.82 -7.49
N ASP A 223 -1.11 13.42 -7.56
CA ASP A 223 -0.97 14.87 -7.75
C ASP A 223 -1.06 15.31 -9.22
N GLY A 224 -0.93 14.35 -10.15
CA GLY A 224 -1.23 14.51 -11.57
C GLY A 224 -2.61 13.97 -11.95
N ASP A 225 -2.70 13.43 -13.16
CA ASP A 225 -3.90 12.83 -13.73
C ASP A 225 -4.01 11.34 -13.35
N PHE A 226 -5.24 10.87 -13.13
CA PHE A 226 -5.52 9.46 -12.89
C PHE A 226 -6.30 8.86 -14.07
N HIS A 227 -5.72 7.86 -14.72
CA HIS A 227 -6.30 7.16 -15.85
C HIS A 227 -6.58 5.72 -15.48
N LEU A 228 -7.84 5.33 -15.62
CA LEU A 228 -8.30 3.97 -15.46
C LEU A 228 -9.09 3.58 -16.72
N ASP A 229 -8.53 2.66 -17.50
CA ASP A 229 -9.13 2.26 -18.78
C ASP A 229 -9.20 0.74 -18.91
N GLY A 230 -10.39 0.22 -19.23
CA GLY A 230 -10.60 -1.21 -19.48
C GLY A 230 -10.62 -2.06 -18.22
N SER A 231 -10.78 -1.46 -17.04
CA SER A 231 -11.07 -2.18 -15.81
C SER A 231 -12.57 -2.48 -15.74
N THR A 232 -12.94 -3.64 -16.27
CA THR A 232 -14.35 -4.01 -16.50
C THR A 232 -15.08 -4.56 -15.28
N VAL A 233 -14.40 -4.76 -14.15
CA VAL A 233 -15.01 -5.35 -12.94
C VAL A 233 -14.76 -4.53 -11.66
N LEU A 234 -13.95 -3.47 -11.73
CA LEU A 234 -13.76 -2.55 -10.60
C LEU A 234 -15.02 -1.70 -10.42
N ILE A 235 -15.51 -1.64 -9.19
CA ILE A 235 -16.76 -0.93 -8.84
C ILE A 235 -16.53 0.33 -7.99
N GLU A 236 -15.38 0.45 -7.34
CA GLU A 236 -15.07 1.60 -6.48
C GLU A 236 -13.57 1.85 -6.35
N LEU A 237 -13.21 3.12 -6.14
CA LEU A 237 -11.90 3.52 -5.63
C LEU A 237 -11.93 3.61 -4.10
N PRO A 238 -10.77 3.56 -3.41
CA PRO A 238 -10.70 3.77 -1.96
C PRO A 238 -11.39 5.07 -1.53
N SER A 239 -12.07 5.05 -0.38
CA SER A 239 -12.79 6.23 0.15
C SER A 239 -11.88 7.42 0.50
N ASN A 240 -10.58 7.17 0.65
CA ASN A 240 -9.51 8.13 0.91
C ASN A 240 -8.70 8.45 -0.36
N THR A 241 -9.29 8.25 -1.54
CA THR A 241 -8.71 8.65 -2.83
C THR A 241 -8.66 10.16 -2.93
N TYR A 242 -7.54 10.70 -3.42
CA TYR A 242 -7.37 12.09 -3.77
C TYR A 242 -6.63 12.19 -5.11
N VAL A 243 -7.23 12.90 -6.08
CA VAL A 243 -6.62 13.20 -7.37
C VAL A 243 -6.61 14.71 -7.56
N ARG A 244 -5.44 15.31 -7.74
CA ARG A 244 -5.32 16.77 -7.81
C ARG A 244 -5.78 17.33 -9.16
N ARG A 245 -5.63 16.57 -10.24
CA ARG A 245 -6.02 16.97 -11.60
C ARG A 245 -7.16 16.10 -12.10
N ASP A 246 -7.10 15.68 -13.35
CA ASP A 246 -8.21 15.06 -14.06
C ASP A 246 -8.29 13.55 -13.78
N VAL A 247 -9.51 13.02 -13.83
CA VAL A 247 -9.76 11.57 -13.77
C VAL A 247 -10.37 11.11 -15.08
N TYR A 248 -9.77 10.09 -15.68
CA TYR A 248 -10.23 9.46 -16.90
C TYR A 248 -10.67 8.03 -16.58
N VAL A 249 -11.96 7.74 -16.66
CA VAL A 249 -12.55 6.42 -16.43
C VAL A 249 -13.22 5.92 -17.70
N ARG A 250 -12.53 5.08 -18.46
CA ARG A 250 -13.02 4.58 -19.76
C ARG A 250 -13.22 3.08 -19.73
N ARG A 251 -14.27 2.60 -20.41
CA ARG A 251 -14.60 1.17 -20.49
C ARG A 251 -14.66 0.51 -19.11
N CYS A 252 -15.25 1.23 -18.15
CA CYS A 252 -15.42 0.84 -16.75
C CYS A 252 -16.91 0.61 -16.41
N GLN A 253 -17.18 0.01 -15.25
CA GLN A 253 -18.54 -0.18 -14.75
C GLN A 253 -19.20 1.16 -14.39
N SER A 254 -20.53 1.25 -14.57
CA SER A 254 -21.32 2.44 -14.21
C SER A 254 -21.18 2.83 -12.74
N GLU A 255 -21.10 1.84 -11.87
CA GLU A 255 -21.01 2.01 -10.41
C GLU A 255 -19.72 2.74 -10.02
N LEU A 256 -18.61 2.40 -10.69
CA LEU A 256 -17.34 3.09 -10.50
C LEU A 256 -17.41 4.53 -11.01
N ILE A 257 -18.05 4.75 -12.16
CA ILE A 257 -18.25 6.09 -12.72
C ILE A 257 -19.05 6.96 -11.75
N ASP A 258 -20.15 6.45 -11.21
CA ASP A 258 -20.96 7.15 -10.21
C ASP A 258 -20.17 7.43 -8.92
N GLN A 259 -19.33 6.48 -8.49
CA GLN A 259 -18.45 6.67 -7.33
C GLN A 259 -17.40 7.77 -7.57
N VAL A 260 -16.81 7.84 -8.76
CA VAL A 260 -15.83 8.87 -9.13
C VAL A 260 -16.49 10.25 -9.19
N ARG A 261 -17.71 10.37 -9.72
CA ARG A 261 -18.48 11.62 -9.69
C ARG A 261 -18.74 12.08 -8.25
N LEU A 262 -19.08 11.15 -7.34
CA LEU A 262 -19.24 11.47 -5.92
C LEU A 262 -17.94 11.94 -5.27
N LEU A 263 -16.79 11.36 -5.63
CA LEU A 263 -15.48 11.85 -5.18
C LEU A 263 -15.23 13.28 -5.68
N LYS A 264 -15.62 13.60 -6.91
CA LYS A 264 -15.54 14.95 -7.47
C LYS A 264 -16.41 15.95 -6.68
N GLU A 265 -17.66 15.59 -6.38
CA GLU A 265 -18.58 16.42 -5.58
C GLU A 265 -18.04 16.68 -4.17
N LYS A 266 -17.33 15.70 -3.58
CA LYS A 266 -16.66 15.81 -2.28
C LYS A 266 -15.37 16.64 -2.31
N GLY A 267 -14.95 17.14 -3.47
CA GLY A 267 -13.70 17.90 -3.64
C GLY A 267 -12.44 17.03 -3.54
N LEU A 268 -12.58 15.71 -3.68
CA LEU A 268 -11.45 14.77 -3.68
C LEU A 268 -10.81 14.63 -5.06
N ILE A 269 -11.46 15.16 -6.11
CA ILE A 269 -10.92 15.29 -7.47
C ILE A 269 -10.85 16.77 -7.82
N GLY A 270 -9.65 17.29 -8.05
CA GLY A 270 -9.42 18.71 -8.33
C GLY A 270 -9.81 19.12 -9.75
N GLY A 271 -9.49 18.30 -10.74
CA GLY A 271 -9.79 18.51 -12.17
C GLY A 271 -11.10 17.86 -12.64
N ASP A 272 -11.25 17.67 -13.94
CA ASP A 272 -12.47 17.16 -14.55
C ASP A 272 -12.54 15.64 -14.54
N VAL A 273 -13.76 15.10 -14.70
CA VAL A 273 -14.01 13.67 -14.85
C VAL A 273 -14.40 13.40 -16.30
N TYR A 274 -13.62 12.54 -16.97
CA TYR A 274 -13.84 12.11 -18.35
C TYR A 274 -14.22 10.64 -18.38
N GLU A 275 -15.38 10.33 -18.93
CA GLU A 275 -15.95 8.99 -18.93
C GLU A 275 -16.47 8.59 -20.31
N THR A 276 -16.21 7.35 -20.73
CA THR A 276 -16.69 6.76 -22.00
C THR A 276 -16.83 5.25 -21.91
#